data_AF-A0A552QNG3-F1
#
_entry.id   AF-A0A552QNG3-F1
#
_cell.length_a   1.000
_cell.length_b   1.000
_cell.length_c   1.000
_cell.angle_alpha   90.00
_cell.angle_beta   90.00
_cell.angle_gamma   90.00
#
_symmetry.space_group_name_H-M   'P 1'
#
loop_
_entity.id
_entity.type
_entity.pdbx_description
1 polymer ?
#
loop_
_entity_poly.entity_id
_entity_poly.type
_entity_poly.pdbx_seq_one_letter_code
_entity_poly.pdbx_strand_id
1 'polypeptide(L)'
;ALDVVARVVGGRLVVEFGSVPGVFSEATVEGLVAAFVSGLEEFLALCGEPGAGGCSPSDFPLVALDQAGVDRVAGDGSGVEDVLPLLPMQSGMLFHALMGSGAPAYFEQLMFTVDGVADVGGFAAAWQRVVDAVQALRVGVVWEGVAEPVRVVRRSVTLPTETFDWRGIADLDARWDALVAADRERGLDLRQVPLARLTLARVDEERIRVLFTFHHMLLDGWSLARVLSLVLDHHTAHQHGTPPPT
;
A
#
# COMPACT_ATOMS: atom_id res chain seq x y z
N ALA A 1 21.71 -24.14 -35.01
CA ALA A 1 21.32 -23.59 -33.70
C ALA A 1 19.85 -23.18 -33.78
N LEU A 2 19.11 -23.36 -32.69
CA LEU A 2 17.77 -22.83 -32.50
C LEU A 2 17.91 -21.53 -31.70
N ASP A 3 17.21 -20.48 -32.12
CA ASP A 3 17.15 -19.18 -31.47
C ASP A 3 15.70 -18.85 -31.14
N VAL A 4 15.44 -18.29 -29.96
CA VAL A 4 14.09 -17.98 -29.48
C VAL A 4 14.09 -16.59 -28.89
N VAL A 5 13.33 -15.68 -29.50
CA VAL A 5 13.20 -14.29 -29.06
C VAL A 5 11.76 -14.03 -28.67
N ALA A 6 11.53 -13.62 -27.42
CA ALA A 6 10.20 -13.27 -26.91
C ALA A 6 10.14 -11.79 -26.54
N ARG A 7 9.03 -11.13 -26.89
CA ARG A 7 8.76 -9.72 -26.57
C ARG A 7 7.27 -9.45 -26.42
N VAL A 8 6.92 -8.40 -25.66
CA VAL A 8 5.54 -7.92 -25.56
C VAL A 8 5.40 -6.65 -26.40
N VAL A 9 4.51 -6.67 -27.40
CA VAL A 9 4.24 -5.53 -28.29
C VAL A 9 2.75 -5.27 -28.32
N GLY A 10 2.32 -4.06 -27.93
CA GLY A 10 0.90 -3.68 -27.91
C GLY A 10 0.03 -4.58 -27.03
N GLY A 11 0.57 -5.07 -25.91
CA GLY A 11 -0.14 -6.00 -25.00
C GLY A 11 -0.22 -7.45 -25.49
N ARG A 12 0.51 -7.81 -26.55
CA ARG A 12 0.56 -9.19 -27.06
C ARG A 12 1.96 -9.77 -26.92
N LEU A 13 2.05 -10.99 -26.40
CA LEU A 13 3.29 -11.77 -26.43
C LEU A 13 3.57 -12.23 -27.87
N VAL A 14 4.74 -11.87 -28.38
CA VAL A 14 5.25 -12.31 -29.68
C VAL A 14 6.52 -13.12 -29.43
N VAL A 15 6.53 -14.36 -29.89
CA VAL A 15 7.69 -15.27 -29.79
C VAL A 15 8.10 -15.68 -31.19
N GLU A 16 9.35 -15.40 -31.53
CA GLU A 16 9.96 -15.69 -32.82
C GLU A 16 10.95 -16.85 -32.65
N PHE A 17 10.79 -17.92 -33.44
CA PHE A 17 11.68 -19.08 -33.45
C PHE A 17 12.53 -19.04 -34.72
N GLY A 18 13.83 -18.82 -34.56
CA GLY A 18 14.82 -18.88 -35.62
C GLY A 18 15.55 -20.22 -35.61
N SER A 19 15.87 -20.77 -36.78
CA SER A 19 16.74 -21.95 -36.86
C SER A 19 17.75 -21.85 -38.00
N VAL A 20 18.93 -22.43 -37.79
CA VAL A 20 19.94 -22.54 -38.85
C VAL A 20 19.48 -23.56 -39.90
N PRO A 21 19.46 -23.21 -41.21
CA PRO A 21 19.05 -24.12 -42.27
C PRO A 21 19.81 -25.46 -42.24
N GLY A 22 19.09 -26.56 -42.43
CA GLY A 22 19.67 -27.91 -42.52
C GLY A 22 20.00 -28.58 -41.18
N VAL A 23 19.81 -27.90 -40.04
CA VAL A 23 20.01 -28.50 -38.70
C VAL A 23 18.72 -29.16 -38.19
N PHE A 24 17.58 -28.52 -38.43
CA PHE A 24 16.25 -29.04 -38.11
C PHE A 24 15.39 -29.03 -39.37
N SER A 25 14.52 -30.04 -39.51
CA SER A 25 13.47 -29.97 -40.53
C SER A 25 12.43 -28.94 -40.12
N GLU A 26 11.77 -28.36 -41.12
CA GLU A 26 10.67 -27.41 -40.92
C GLU A 26 9.58 -28.01 -40.02
N ALA A 27 9.21 -29.28 -40.26
CA ALA A 27 8.25 -30.01 -39.43
C ALA A 27 8.64 -30.12 -37.95
N THR A 28 9.94 -30.21 -37.62
CA THR A 28 10.39 -30.24 -36.23
C THR A 28 10.24 -28.88 -35.56
N VAL A 29 10.56 -27.80 -36.28
CA VAL A 29 10.41 -26.43 -35.76
C VAL A 29 8.92 -26.08 -35.61
N GLU A 30 8.09 -26.42 -36.58
CA GLU A 30 6.63 -26.27 -36.50
C GLU A 30 6.03 -27.06 -35.33
N GLY A 31 6.48 -28.30 -35.12
CA GLY A 31 6.06 -29.12 -33.98
C GLY A 31 6.43 -28.49 -32.63
N LEU A 32 7.62 -27.89 -32.53
CA LEU A 32 8.02 -27.15 -31.33
C LEU A 32 7.15 -25.92 -31.09
N VAL A 33 6.89 -25.13 -32.14
CA VAL A 33 6.01 -23.95 -32.06
C VAL A 33 4.60 -24.36 -31.62
N ALA A 34 4.04 -25.42 -32.21
CA ALA A 34 2.73 -25.94 -31.84
C ALA A 34 2.68 -26.41 -30.37
N ALA A 35 3.71 -27.13 -29.91
CA ALA A 35 3.80 -27.55 -28.52
C ALA A 35 3.93 -26.37 -27.55
N PHE A 36 4.71 -25.34 -27.92
CA PHE A 36 4.84 -24.11 -27.13
C PHE A 36 3.50 -23.35 -27.02
N VAL A 37 2.76 -23.22 -28.12
CA VAL A 37 1.42 -22.60 -28.12
C VAL A 37 0.45 -23.42 -27.27
N SER A 38 0.41 -24.75 -27.43
CA SER A 38 -0.43 -25.62 -26.61
C SER A 38 -0.13 -25.47 -25.12
N GLY A 39 1.15 -25.42 -24.74
CA GLY A 39 1.56 -25.20 -23.35
C GLY A 39 1.14 -23.82 -22.82
N LEU A 40 1.18 -22.78 -23.66
CA LEU A 40 0.67 -21.45 -23.30
C LEU A 40 -0.85 -21.44 -23.15
N GLU A 41 -1.59 -22.13 -24.02
CA GLU A 41 -3.05 -22.25 -23.92
C GLU A 41 -3.48 -22.98 -22.65
N GLU A 42 -2.78 -24.07 -22.29
CA GLU A 42 -2.98 -24.78 -21.02
C GLU A 42 -2.68 -23.89 -19.81
N PHE A 43 -1.57 -23.13 -19.84
CA PHE A 43 -1.22 -22.18 -18.80
C PHE A 43 -2.28 -21.08 -18.65
N LEU A 44 -2.76 -20.52 -19.77
CA LEU A 44 -3.83 -19.51 -19.76
C LEU A 44 -5.15 -20.07 -19.25
N ALA A 45 -5.50 -21.30 -19.61
CA ALA A 45 -6.68 -21.99 -19.09
C ALA A 45 -6.58 -22.17 -17.57
N LEU A 46 -5.40 -22.57 -17.07
CA LEU A 46 -5.13 -22.65 -15.64
C LEU A 46 -5.30 -21.28 -14.99
N CYS A 47 -4.70 -20.20 -15.52
CA CYS A 47 -4.88 -18.84 -15.00
C CYS A 47 -6.35 -18.36 -14.98
N GLY A 48 -7.24 -18.97 -15.77
CA GLY A 48 -8.66 -18.67 -15.79
C GLY A 48 -9.48 -19.38 -14.71
N GLU A 49 -8.91 -20.33 -13.97
CA GLU A 49 -9.63 -21.05 -12.90
C GLU A 49 -9.82 -20.19 -11.63
N PRO A 50 -10.93 -20.35 -10.90
CA PRO A 50 -11.12 -19.67 -9.62
C PRO A 50 -10.03 -20.05 -8.62
N GLY A 51 -9.28 -19.06 -8.15
CA GLY A 51 -8.14 -19.27 -7.24
C GLY A 51 -6.83 -19.58 -7.96
N ALA A 52 -6.83 -19.63 -9.29
CA ALA A 52 -5.61 -19.58 -10.07
C ALA A 52 -5.10 -18.14 -10.20
N GLY A 53 -3.78 -18.03 -10.36
CA GLY A 53 -3.06 -16.80 -10.05
C GLY A 53 -2.36 -16.92 -8.70
N GLY A 54 -1.64 -15.88 -8.34
CA GLY A 54 -0.75 -15.89 -7.19
C GLY A 54 0.59 -15.31 -7.56
N CYS A 55 1.33 -14.92 -6.54
CA CYS A 55 2.69 -14.44 -6.72
C CYS A 55 3.65 -15.63 -6.62
N SER A 56 4.76 -15.50 -7.32
CA SER A 56 5.93 -16.35 -7.26
C SER A 56 7.08 -15.59 -6.60
N PRO A 57 8.13 -16.27 -6.12
CA PRO A 57 9.35 -15.61 -5.66
C PRO A 57 9.95 -14.64 -6.69
N SER A 58 9.78 -14.89 -7.99
CA SER A 58 10.25 -13.98 -9.04
C SER A 58 9.50 -12.66 -9.11
N ASP A 59 8.29 -12.56 -8.54
CA ASP A 59 7.54 -11.30 -8.47
C ASP A 59 8.10 -10.36 -7.39
N PHE A 60 8.86 -10.90 -6.42
CA PHE A 60 9.44 -10.15 -5.29
C PHE A 60 10.95 -10.37 -5.19
N PRO A 61 11.74 -9.97 -6.21
CA PRO A 61 13.16 -10.34 -6.32
C PRO A 61 14.06 -9.71 -5.26
N LEU A 62 13.55 -8.72 -4.50
CA LEU A 62 14.29 -8.01 -3.46
C LEU A 62 14.22 -8.69 -2.08
N VAL A 63 13.43 -9.78 -1.95
CA VAL A 63 13.30 -10.54 -0.71
C VAL A 63 13.56 -12.03 -0.97
N ALA A 64 14.21 -12.69 -0.01
CA ALA A 64 14.48 -14.12 -0.09
C ALA A 64 13.28 -14.93 0.43
N LEU A 65 12.19 -14.99 -0.34
CA LEU A 65 11.02 -15.83 -0.03
C LEU A 65 11.01 -17.08 -0.91
N ASP A 66 10.73 -18.24 -0.31
CA ASP A 66 10.29 -19.41 -1.06
C ASP A 66 8.79 -19.29 -1.41
N GLN A 67 8.26 -20.25 -2.18
CA GLN A 67 6.86 -20.20 -2.59
C GLN A 67 5.92 -20.17 -1.36
N ALA A 68 6.21 -20.93 -0.30
CA ALA A 68 5.40 -20.94 0.90
C ALA A 68 5.42 -19.59 1.65
N GLY A 69 6.55 -18.89 1.64
CA GLY A 69 6.69 -17.53 2.16
C GLY A 69 5.88 -16.52 1.33
N VAL A 70 5.91 -16.64 0.00
CA VAL A 70 5.10 -15.81 -0.89
C VAL A 70 3.60 -16.04 -0.63
N ASP A 71 3.15 -17.29 -0.57
CA ASP A 71 1.75 -17.63 -0.31
C ASP A 71 1.28 -17.07 1.05
N ARG A 72 2.15 -17.08 2.07
CA ARG A 72 1.86 -16.54 3.40
C ARG A 72 1.74 -15.01 3.39
N VAL A 73 2.61 -14.32 2.65
CA VAL A 73 2.70 -12.85 2.66
C VAL A 73 1.70 -12.21 1.69
N ALA A 74 1.59 -12.78 0.50
CA ALA A 74 0.81 -12.23 -0.60
C ALA A 74 -0.57 -12.89 -0.77
N GLY A 75 -0.79 -14.08 -0.22
CA GLY A 75 -2.04 -14.83 -0.42
C GLY A 75 -2.24 -15.13 -1.90
N ASP A 76 -3.40 -14.76 -2.44
CA ASP A 76 -3.71 -14.86 -3.87
C ASP A 76 -3.05 -13.75 -4.73
N GLY A 77 -2.25 -12.86 -4.13
CA GLY A 77 -1.54 -11.78 -4.79
C GLY A 77 -2.42 -10.57 -5.18
N SER A 78 -3.75 -10.68 -5.06
CA SER A 78 -4.69 -9.66 -5.54
C SER A 78 -4.60 -8.35 -4.74
N GLY A 79 -4.34 -8.46 -3.44
CA GLY A 79 -4.26 -7.32 -2.52
C GLY A 79 -2.85 -6.73 -2.34
N VAL A 80 -1.84 -7.34 -2.96
CA VAL A 80 -0.43 -6.94 -2.81
C VAL A 80 0.08 -6.30 -4.08
N GLU A 81 0.66 -5.10 -3.91
CA GLU A 81 1.34 -4.36 -4.95
C GLU A 81 2.82 -4.78 -5.04
N ASP A 82 3.48 -4.92 -3.89
CA ASP A 82 4.90 -5.27 -3.80
C ASP A 82 5.27 -5.85 -2.41
N VAL A 83 6.36 -6.60 -2.33
CA VAL A 83 6.99 -7.09 -1.10
C VAL A 83 8.46 -6.71 -1.10
N LEU A 84 8.86 -5.93 -0.09
CA LEU A 84 10.17 -5.29 -0.02
C LEU A 84 10.88 -5.65 1.29
N PRO A 85 12.22 -5.69 1.31
CA PRO A 85 12.94 -5.81 2.58
C PRO A 85 12.68 -4.57 3.45
N LEU A 86 12.72 -4.72 4.77
CA LEU A 86 12.69 -3.56 5.66
C LEU A 86 13.94 -2.71 5.46
N LEU A 87 13.79 -1.39 5.53
CA LEU A 87 14.94 -0.50 5.62
C LEU A 87 15.61 -0.67 6.99
N PRO A 88 16.94 -0.46 7.12
CA PRO A 88 17.66 -0.70 8.37
C PRO A 88 17.02 -0.03 9.60
N MET A 89 16.55 1.22 9.44
CA MET A 89 15.89 1.95 10.52
C MET A 89 14.52 1.35 10.87
N GLN A 90 13.76 0.87 9.88
CA GLN A 90 12.48 0.18 10.11
C GLN A 90 12.70 -1.14 10.86
N SER A 91 13.75 -1.91 10.53
CA SER A 91 14.11 -3.13 11.27
C SER A 91 14.41 -2.82 12.74
N GLY A 92 15.15 -1.74 13.01
CA GLY A 92 15.38 -1.26 14.37
C GLY A 92 14.08 -0.91 15.10
N MET A 93 13.19 -0.15 14.47
CA MET A 93 11.88 0.20 15.04
C MET A 93 11.04 -1.04 15.35
N LEU A 94 11.00 -2.02 14.42
CA LEU A 94 10.27 -3.27 14.62
C LEU A 94 10.84 -4.05 15.82
N PHE A 95 12.16 -4.18 15.90
CA PHE A 95 12.82 -4.83 17.03
C PHE A 95 12.45 -4.18 18.36
N HIS A 96 12.52 -2.85 18.45
CA HIS A 96 12.12 -2.11 19.64
C HIS A 96 10.65 -2.33 20.03
N ALA A 97 9.73 -2.31 19.04
CA ALA A 97 8.32 -2.56 19.27
C ALA A 97 8.06 -3.98 19.82
N LEU A 98 8.77 -4.99 19.31
CA LEU A 98 8.63 -6.38 19.77
C LEU A 98 9.26 -6.64 21.14
N MET A 99 10.28 -5.88 21.53
CA MET A 99 10.93 -6.02 22.84
C MET A 99 10.13 -5.43 24.01
N GLY A 100 8.96 -4.83 23.75
CA GLY A 100 8.03 -4.38 24.78
C GLY A 100 8.57 -3.25 25.67
N SER A 101 9.50 -2.43 25.16
CA SER A 101 10.17 -1.39 25.93
C SER A 101 9.27 -0.16 26.15
N GLY A 102 8.31 -0.24 27.07
CA GLY A 102 7.56 0.93 27.57
C GLY A 102 6.69 1.64 26.53
N ALA A 103 6.33 2.91 26.79
CA ALA A 103 5.40 3.75 26.01
C ALA A 103 5.56 3.56 24.48
N PRO A 104 4.48 3.69 23.68
CA PRO A 104 4.50 3.35 22.26
C PRO A 104 5.57 4.17 21.51
N ALA A 105 6.78 3.62 21.40
CA ALA A 105 7.89 4.23 20.71
C ALA A 105 7.56 4.23 19.22
N TYR A 106 7.93 5.29 18.51
CA TYR A 106 7.67 5.46 17.07
C TYR A 106 6.19 5.59 16.68
N PHE A 107 5.32 5.83 17.66
CA PHE A 107 3.95 6.28 17.45
C PHE A 107 3.91 7.81 17.44
N GLU A 108 3.31 8.39 16.40
CA GLU A 108 3.25 9.84 16.19
C GLU A 108 1.79 10.32 16.17
N GLN A 109 1.53 11.45 16.85
CA GLN A 109 0.25 12.16 16.83
C GLN A 109 0.49 13.58 16.32
N LEU A 110 0.04 13.85 15.11
CA LEU A 110 0.01 15.20 14.56
C LEU A 110 -1.36 15.82 14.82
N MET A 111 -1.38 16.96 15.52
CA MET A 111 -2.60 17.70 15.83
C MET A 111 -2.54 19.11 15.25
N PHE A 112 -3.60 19.53 14.57
CA PHE A 112 -3.72 20.88 14.04
C PHE A 112 -5.18 21.27 13.81
N THR A 113 -5.42 22.55 13.59
CA THR A 113 -6.73 23.09 13.22
C THR A 113 -6.68 23.57 11.78
N VAL A 114 -7.74 23.31 11.02
CA VAL A 114 -7.89 23.79 9.64
C VAL A 114 -9.13 24.67 9.57
N ASP A 115 -8.95 25.89 9.06
CA ASP A 115 -10.02 26.83 8.72
C ASP A 115 -10.48 26.64 7.26
N GLY A 116 -11.68 27.09 6.93
CA GLY A 116 -12.24 27.01 5.58
C GLY A 116 -12.73 25.62 5.16
N VAL A 117 -12.99 24.72 6.12
CA VAL A 117 -13.48 23.36 5.86
C VAL A 117 -14.96 23.26 6.22
N ALA A 118 -15.83 23.57 5.26
CA ALA A 118 -17.28 23.41 5.41
C ALA A 118 -17.74 21.94 5.21
N ASP A 119 -17.04 21.20 4.34
CA ASP A 119 -17.32 19.79 4.07
C ASP A 119 -16.22 18.88 4.66
N VAL A 120 -16.52 18.32 5.82
CA VAL A 120 -15.64 17.37 6.54
C VAL A 120 -15.51 16.06 5.77
N GLY A 121 -16.56 15.63 5.07
CA GLY A 121 -16.53 14.41 4.25
C GLY A 121 -15.59 14.57 3.05
N GLY A 122 -15.65 15.72 2.38
CA GLY A 122 -14.71 16.09 1.32
C GLY A 122 -13.26 16.19 1.80
N PHE A 123 -13.02 16.67 3.02
CA PHE A 123 -11.68 16.67 3.64
C PHE A 123 -11.19 15.26 3.97
N ALA A 124 -12.04 14.39 4.53
CA ALA A 124 -11.72 12.97 4.75
C ALA A 124 -11.40 12.25 3.42
N ALA A 125 -12.18 12.52 2.37
CA ALA A 125 -11.93 11.97 1.04
C ALA A 125 -10.60 12.45 0.43
N ALA A 126 -10.16 13.68 0.75
CA ALA A 126 -8.85 14.18 0.33
C ALA A 126 -7.71 13.36 0.97
N TRP A 127 -7.81 13.05 2.27
CA TRP A 127 -6.88 12.14 2.94
C TRP A 127 -6.84 10.75 2.32
N GLN A 128 -8.00 10.16 2.03
CA GLN A 128 -8.07 8.85 1.38
C GLN A 128 -7.37 8.87 0.01
N ARG A 129 -7.58 9.92 -0.80
CA ARG A 129 -6.88 10.07 -2.09
C ARG A 129 -5.36 10.13 -1.94
N VAL A 130 -4.84 10.80 -0.91
CA VAL A 130 -3.40 10.81 -0.65
C VAL A 130 -2.89 9.42 -0.25
N VAL A 131 -3.65 8.68 0.56
CA VAL A 131 -3.32 7.29 0.90
C VAL A 131 -3.32 6.39 -0.34
N ASP A 132 -4.25 6.60 -1.27
CA ASP A 132 -4.31 5.87 -2.54
C ASP A 132 -3.15 6.23 -3.48
N ALA A 133 -2.63 7.46 -3.42
CA ALA A 133 -1.52 7.91 -4.26
C ALA A 133 -0.13 7.60 -3.68
N VAL A 134 0.02 7.63 -2.35
CA VAL A 134 1.33 7.51 -1.68
C VAL A 134 1.55 6.10 -1.16
N GLN A 135 2.38 5.34 -1.86
CA GLN A 135 2.71 3.93 -1.57
C GLN A 135 3.10 3.70 -0.10
N ALA A 136 3.89 4.62 0.48
CA ALA A 136 4.36 4.52 1.86
C ALA A 136 3.21 4.45 2.88
N LEU A 137 2.05 5.04 2.59
CA LEU A 137 0.88 5.02 3.49
C LEU A 137 0.09 3.70 3.42
N ARG A 138 0.41 2.83 2.45
CA ARG A 138 -0.21 1.50 2.27
C ARG A 138 0.70 0.35 2.71
N VAL A 139 1.82 0.68 3.35
CA VAL A 139 2.80 -0.31 3.82
C VAL A 139 2.32 -0.94 5.12
N GLY A 140 2.29 -2.27 5.14
CA GLY A 140 2.28 -3.11 6.33
C GLY A 140 3.62 -3.80 6.56
N VAL A 141 3.78 -4.45 7.71
CA VAL A 141 4.99 -5.20 8.07
C VAL A 141 4.60 -6.63 8.42
N VAL A 142 5.32 -7.61 7.90
CA VAL A 142 5.17 -9.04 8.22
C VAL A 142 6.49 -9.57 8.73
N TRP A 143 6.50 -10.12 9.95
CA TRP A 143 7.67 -10.73 10.57
C TRP A 143 7.40 -12.14 11.11
N GLU A 144 6.13 -12.51 11.24
CA GLU A 144 5.74 -13.83 11.73
C GLU A 144 5.74 -14.84 10.58
N GLY A 145 6.41 -15.97 10.79
CA GLY A 145 6.46 -17.04 9.79
C GLY A 145 7.26 -16.68 8.53
N VAL A 146 8.13 -15.68 8.56
CA VAL A 146 9.09 -15.38 7.48
C VAL A 146 10.51 -15.43 8.02
N ALA A 147 11.48 -15.78 7.18
CA ALA A 147 12.87 -15.87 7.61
C ALA A 147 13.44 -14.49 8.01
N GLU A 148 13.06 -13.45 7.27
CA GLU A 148 13.39 -12.06 7.55
C GLU A 148 12.12 -11.20 7.46
N PRO A 149 11.96 -10.18 8.31
CA PRO A 149 10.82 -9.27 8.23
C PRO A 149 10.75 -8.55 6.87
N VAL A 150 9.54 -8.44 6.32
CA VAL A 150 9.27 -7.78 5.05
C VAL A 150 8.22 -6.68 5.18
N ARG A 151 8.32 -5.69 4.30
CA ARG A 151 7.28 -4.70 4.04
C ARG A 151 6.35 -5.23 2.97
N VAL A 152 5.05 -5.11 3.20
CA VAL A 152 4.02 -5.48 2.23
C VAL A 152 3.31 -4.20 1.81
N VAL A 153 3.42 -3.86 0.54
CA VAL A 153 2.71 -2.73 -0.04
C VAL A 153 1.35 -3.23 -0.51
N ARG A 154 0.28 -2.69 0.04
CA ARG A 154 -1.09 -3.03 -0.40
C ARG A 154 -1.48 -2.21 -1.63
N ARG A 155 -2.19 -2.83 -2.58
CA ARG A 155 -2.73 -2.12 -3.76
C ARG A 155 -3.69 -1.01 -3.36
N SER A 156 -4.50 -1.26 -2.34
CA SER A 156 -5.47 -0.31 -1.79
C SER A 156 -5.66 -0.57 -0.31
N VAL A 157 -5.89 0.50 0.46
CA VAL A 157 -6.24 0.41 1.88
C VAL A 157 -7.28 1.49 2.18
N THR A 158 -8.18 1.22 3.11
CA THR A 158 -9.08 2.26 3.63
C THR A 158 -8.44 2.91 4.84
N LEU A 159 -8.31 4.24 4.85
CA LEU A 159 -7.84 4.99 6.00
C LEU A 159 -8.94 5.00 7.08
N PRO A 160 -8.71 4.38 8.26
CA PRO A 160 -9.66 4.45 9.36
C PRO A 160 -9.88 5.91 9.75
N THR A 161 -11.09 6.41 9.55
CA THR A 161 -11.44 7.82 9.78
C THR A 161 -12.63 7.93 10.73
N GLU A 162 -12.44 8.63 11.84
CA GLU A 162 -13.49 8.96 12.80
C GLU A 162 -13.86 10.45 12.65
N THR A 163 -15.15 10.74 12.49
CA THR A 163 -15.64 12.12 12.35
C THR A 163 -16.58 12.47 13.49
N PHE A 164 -16.37 13.63 14.11
CA PHE A 164 -17.19 14.16 15.17
C PHE A 164 -17.75 15.53 14.81
N ASP A 165 -19.01 15.79 15.18
CA ASP A 165 -19.59 17.13 15.14
C ASP A 165 -19.67 17.70 16.55
N TRP A 166 -18.80 18.65 16.85
CA TRP A 166 -18.67 19.30 18.16
C TRP A 166 -19.02 20.80 18.10
N ARG A 167 -19.76 21.23 17.07
CA ARG A 167 -20.28 22.60 17.02
C ARG A 167 -21.16 22.87 18.25
N GLY A 168 -20.89 23.98 18.93
CA GLY A 168 -21.65 24.39 20.13
C GLY A 168 -21.41 23.54 21.39
N ILE A 169 -20.46 22.61 21.39
CA ILE A 169 -20.07 21.85 22.59
C ILE A 169 -19.29 22.76 23.56
N ALA A 170 -19.66 22.73 24.84
CA ALA A 170 -18.87 23.33 25.91
C ALA A 170 -17.60 22.51 26.20
N ASP A 171 -16.55 23.17 26.71
CA ASP A 171 -15.28 22.53 27.11
C ASP A 171 -14.59 21.73 25.97
N LEU A 172 -14.62 22.31 24.76
CA LEU A 172 -14.03 21.72 23.55
C LEU A 172 -12.58 21.22 23.75
N ASP A 173 -11.76 21.99 24.48
CA ASP A 173 -10.37 21.63 24.75
C ASP A 173 -10.25 20.39 25.63
N ALA A 174 -11.00 20.31 26.73
CA ALA A 174 -10.99 19.14 27.60
C ALA A 174 -11.47 17.87 26.86
N ARG A 175 -12.47 18.03 25.98
CA ARG A 175 -12.95 16.92 25.13
C ARG A 175 -11.92 16.49 24.10
N TRP A 176 -11.21 17.44 23.50
CA TRP A 176 -10.12 17.16 22.56
C TRP A 176 -8.95 16.44 23.26
N ASP A 177 -8.52 16.92 24.42
CA ASP A 177 -7.43 16.31 25.20
C ASP A 177 -7.77 14.87 25.61
N ALA A 178 -9.02 14.63 26.05
CA ALA A 178 -9.48 13.28 26.38
C ALA A 178 -9.47 12.36 25.15
N LEU A 179 -9.87 12.86 23.97
CA LEU A 179 -9.82 12.09 22.72
C LEU A 179 -8.36 11.74 22.34
N VAL A 180 -7.45 12.70 22.42
CA VAL A 180 -6.02 12.51 22.09
C VAL A 180 -5.37 11.49 23.04
N ALA A 181 -5.71 11.56 24.34
CA ALA A 181 -5.23 10.61 25.33
C ALA A 181 -5.76 9.19 25.06
N ALA A 182 -7.06 9.04 24.81
CA ALA A 182 -7.65 7.75 24.46
C ALA A 182 -7.06 7.16 23.17
N ASP A 183 -6.79 8.01 22.17
CA ASP A 183 -6.13 7.60 20.94
C ASP A 183 -4.70 7.08 21.19
N ARG A 184 -3.96 7.74 22.10
CA ARG A 184 -2.62 7.29 22.49
C ARG A 184 -2.65 5.96 23.24
N GLU A 185 -3.60 5.78 24.14
CA GLU A 185 -3.80 4.51 24.87
C GLU A 185 -4.17 3.36 23.94
N ARG A 186 -4.95 3.64 22.88
CA ARG A 186 -5.27 2.64 21.84
C ARG A 186 -4.04 2.14 21.10
N GLY A 187 -2.99 2.97 20.95
CA GLY A 187 -1.77 2.61 20.24
C GLY A 187 -2.00 2.26 18.76
N LEU A 188 -1.03 1.61 18.11
CA LEU A 188 -1.17 1.04 16.76
C LEU A 188 -0.73 -0.42 16.79
N ASP A 189 -1.49 -1.30 16.15
CA ASP A 189 -1.13 -2.70 15.97
C ASP A 189 -0.34 -2.88 14.68
N LEU A 190 0.94 -3.25 14.79
CA LEU A 190 1.84 -3.41 13.64
C LEU A 190 1.41 -4.50 12.65
N ARG A 191 0.47 -5.38 13.05
CA ARG A 191 -0.10 -6.42 12.18
C ARG A 191 -1.21 -5.91 11.28
N GLN A 192 -1.70 -4.69 11.52
CA GLN A 192 -2.80 -4.09 10.76
C GLN A 192 -2.27 -3.10 9.72
N VAL A 193 -3.06 -2.90 8.67
CA VAL A 193 -2.76 -1.94 7.60
C VAL A 193 -4.02 -1.13 7.30
N PRO A 194 -3.94 0.21 7.15
CA PRO A 194 -2.72 1.03 7.26
C PRO A 194 -2.24 1.20 8.70
N LEU A 195 -0.95 1.46 8.88
CA LEU A 195 -0.36 1.86 10.17
C LEU A 195 -0.61 3.36 10.45
N ALA A 196 -1.82 3.82 10.14
CA ALA A 196 -2.26 5.19 10.27
C ALA A 196 -3.78 5.26 10.43
N ARG A 197 -4.25 6.36 11.02
CA ARG A 197 -5.68 6.67 11.18
C ARG A 197 -5.89 8.17 11.34
N LEU A 198 -7.12 8.59 11.10
CA LEU A 198 -7.51 9.99 11.07
C LEU A 198 -8.70 10.22 11.99
N THR A 199 -8.64 11.30 12.76
CA THR A 199 -9.81 11.82 13.48
C THR A 199 -10.04 13.27 13.10
N LEU A 200 -11.28 13.58 12.73
CA LEU A 200 -11.73 14.92 12.36
C LEU A 200 -12.84 15.34 13.32
N ALA A 201 -12.66 16.46 14.02
CA ALA A 201 -13.69 17.06 14.85
C ALA A 201 -14.10 18.41 14.26
N ARG A 202 -15.34 18.54 13.79
CA ARG A 202 -15.91 19.82 13.38
C ARG A 202 -16.22 20.65 14.61
N VAL A 203 -15.61 21.83 14.71
CA VAL A 203 -15.71 22.68 15.91
C VAL A 203 -16.50 23.97 15.63
N ASP A 204 -16.58 24.37 14.37
CA ASP A 204 -17.42 25.48 13.89
C ASP A 204 -17.93 25.15 12.45
N GLU A 205 -18.67 26.06 11.81
CA GLU A 205 -19.20 25.88 10.47
C GLU A 205 -18.10 25.62 9.43
N GLU A 206 -16.93 26.25 9.56
CA GLU A 206 -15.83 26.13 8.61
C GLU A 206 -14.50 25.72 9.28
N ARG A 207 -14.55 25.20 10.50
CA ARG A 207 -13.34 24.85 11.25
C ARG A 207 -13.37 23.41 11.74
N ILE A 208 -12.27 22.70 11.51
CA ILE A 208 -12.06 21.36 12.02
C ILE A 208 -10.76 21.26 12.83
N ARG A 209 -10.76 20.44 13.88
CA ARG A 209 -9.55 19.91 14.51
C ARG A 209 -9.23 18.55 13.90
N VAL A 210 -7.96 18.34 13.62
CA VAL A 210 -7.43 17.14 12.98
C VAL A 210 -6.45 16.47 13.93
N LEU A 211 -6.62 15.16 14.13
CA LEU A 211 -5.64 14.29 14.75
C LEU A 211 -5.29 13.22 13.72
N PHE A 212 -4.07 13.29 13.22
CA PHE A 212 -3.51 12.26 12.35
C PHE A 212 -2.51 11.44 13.16
N THR A 213 -2.82 10.16 13.32
CA THR A 213 -2.03 9.23 14.10
C THR A 213 -1.40 8.20 13.17
N PHE A 214 -0.08 8.02 13.23
CA PHE A 214 0.63 7.11 12.34
C PHE A 214 1.88 6.52 13.00
N HIS A 215 2.38 5.42 12.44
CA HIS A 215 3.67 4.84 12.85
C HIS A 215 4.82 5.47 12.07
N HIS A 216 5.92 5.81 12.74
CA HIS A 216 7.09 6.49 12.16
C HIS A 216 7.82 5.65 11.08
N MET A 217 7.48 4.36 10.96
CA MET A 217 7.90 3.52 9.84
C MET A 217 7.37 4.02 8.48
N LEU A 218 6.23 4.73 8.46
CA LEU A 218 5.60 5.19 7.22
C LEU A 218 6.19 6.51 6.72
N LEU A 219 6.45 7.45 7.63
CA LEU A 219 6.78 8.84 7.29
C LEU A 219 7.88 9.38 8.20
N ASP A 220 8.75 10.20 7.63
CA ASP A 220 9.62 11.13 8.35
C ASP A 220 9.05 12.56 8.33
N GLY A 221 9.74 13.51 8.98
CA GLY A 221 9.28 14.90 9.05
C GLY A 221 9.13 15.59 7.69
N TRP A 222 9.98 15.25 6.71
CA TRP A 222 9.89 15.82 5.36
C TRP A 222 8.72 15.23 4.57
N SER A 223 8.56 13.91 4.63
CA SER A 223 7.48 13.18 3.98
C SER A 223 6.12 13.57 4.55
N LEU A 224 6.03 13.80 5.87
CA LEU A 224 4.83 14.30 6.53
C LEU A 224 4.41 15.67 5.99
N ALA A 225 5.34 16.61 5.83
CA ALA A 225 5.03 17.92 5.25
C ALA A 225 4.48 17.80 3.81
N ARG A 226 5.03 16.89 3.00
CA ARG A 226 4.52 16.62 1.65
C ARG A 226 3.12 16.01 1.65
N VAL A 227 2.85 15.05 2.54
CA VAL A 227 1.52 14.45 2.70
C VAL A 227 0.49 15.52 3.04
N LEU A 228 0.80 16.41 3.99
CA LEU A 228 -0.11 17.51 4.36
C LEU A 228 -0.37 18.47 3.19
N SER A 229 0.65 18.83 2.41
CA SER A 229 0.48 19.64 1.21
C SER A 229 -0.49 18.99 0.22
N LEU A 230 -0.29 17.70 -0.08
CA LEU A 230 -1.16 16.96 -1.00
C LEU A 230 -2.61 16.91 -0.50
N VAL A 231 -2.82 16.68 0.79
CA VAL A 231 -4.18 16.66 1.39
C VAL A 231 -4.87 18.01 1.15
N LEU A 232 -4.18 19.12 1.43
CA LEU A 232 -4.72 20.46 1.24
C LEU A 232 -4.99 20.76 -0.23
N ASP A 233 -4.12 20.34 -1.14
CA ASP A 233 -4.31 20.50 -2.58
C ASP A 233 -5.52 19.68 -3.08
N HIS A 234 -5.63 18.41 -2.69
CA HIS A 234 -6.78 17.56 -3.01
C HIS A 234 -8.09 18.08 -2.44
N HIS A 235 -8.06 18.72 -1.26
CA HIS A 235 -9.23 19.34 -0.66
C HIS A 235 -9.64 20.60 -1.42
N THR A 236 -8.68 21.48 -1.70
CA THR A 236 -8.89 22.73 -2.44
C THR A 236 -9.42 22.44 -3.85
N ALA A 237 -8.87 21.44 -4.54
CA ALA A 237 -9.34 21.04 -5.86
C ALA A 237 -10.79 20.53 -5.80
N HIS A 238 -11.14 19.76 -4.77
CA HIS A 238 -12.51 19.29 -4.57
C HIS A 238 -13.50 20.44 -4.31
N GLN A 239 -13.13 21.41 -3.47
CA GLN A 239 -13.98 22.59 -3.22
C GLN A 239 -14.24 23.41 -4.49
N HIS A 240 -13.24 23.53 -5.37
CA HIS A 240 -13.35 24.32 -6.60
C HIS A 240 -13.85 23.50 -7.81
N GLY A 241 -14.11 22.20 -7.66
CA GLY A 241 -14.48 21.32 -8.76
C GLY A 241 -13.39 21.19 -9.84
N THR A 242 -12.12 21.36 -9.47
CA THR A 242 -10.97 21.24 -10.37
C THR A 242 -10.30 19.87 -10.23
N PRO A 243 -9.60 19.38 -11.26
CA PRO A 243 -8.83 18.15 -11.13
C PRO A 243 -7.73 18.32 -10.07
N PRO A 244 -7.51 17.31 -9.21
CA PRO A 244 -6.43 17.35 -8.24
C PRO A 244 -5.06 17.29 -8.94
N PRO A 245 -3.99 17.79 -8.29
CA PRO A 245 -2.63 17.57 -8.79
C PRO A 245 -2.30 16.08 -8.83
N THR A 246 -1.53 15.68 -9.84
CA THR A 246 -0.96 14.34 -10.02
C THR A 246 0.22 14.08 -9.10
#